data_AF-A0A1I3TUS4-F1
#
_entry.id   AF-A0A1I3TUS4-F1
#
_cell.length_a   1.000
_cell.length_b   1.000
_cell.length_c   1.000
_cell.angle_alpha   90.00
_cell.angle_beta   90.00
_cell.angle_gamma   90.00
#
_symmetry.space_group_name_H-M   'P 1'
#
loop_
_entity.id
_entity.type
_entity.pdbx_description
1 polymer ?
#
loop_
_entity_poly.entity_id
_entity_poly.type
_entity_poly.pdbx_seq_one_letter_code
_entity_poly.pdbx_strand_id
1 'polypeptide(L)'
;MAAHSTALSRTAPLYDRVRRVIPAVEWPAFADDVDAILELKRSRNAVILAHNYQTPEIFHCVADLVGDSLALARKAMAVEADVIVLAGVHFMAETAKLLNPDKTVLIPDLEAGCSLADSITAADVRLMRQRYPGVPIVTYVNTSAAVKAESDICCTSGNARAVVESLGVGRVIMLPDEYLAQNIAAETDVEIIAWRGHCEVHERFTPEDIRQLREDHPGVIVLAHPECPPEVVAVADFSGSTAAMSDYVAARKPPRVVLMTECSMSDNVAVLHPEVDFIRPCNLCPHMKRITLKNIRRALEENRHVVSIDPAIAKGARRAVERMLAV
;
A
#
# COMPACT_ATOMS: atom_id res chain seq x y z
N MET A 1 9.04 1.76 -36.19
CA MET A 1 8.01 0.76 -36.60
C MET A 1 8.45 -0.68 -36.33
N ALA A 2 9.60 -1.15 -36.83
CA ALA A 2 10.05 -2.54 -36.59
C ALA A 2 10.28 -2.89 -35.09
N ALA A 3 10.96 -2.04 -34.31
CA ALA A 3 11.20 -2.28 -32.88
C ALA A 3 9.90 -2.32 -32.04
N HIS A 4 8.97 -1.41 -32.33
CA HIS A 4 7.65 -1.35 -31.67
C HIS A 4 6.80 -2.60 -31.98
N SER A 5 6.85 -3.10 -33.22
CA SER A 5 6.21 -4.37 -33.60
C SER A 5 6.81 -5.57 -32.85
N THR A 6 8.10 -5.52 -32.51
CA THR A 6 8.76 -6.59 -31.73
C THR A 6 8.35 -6.55 -30.26
N ALA A 7 8.29 -5.37 -29.63
CA ALA A 7 7.87 -5.23 -28.23
C ALA A 7 6.41 -5.68 -28.03
N LEU A 8 5.51 -5.33 -28.94
CA LEU A 8 4.13 -5.81 -28.94
C LEU A 8 4.04 -7.35 -28.97
N SER A 9 4.85 -8.00 -29.80
CA SER A 9 4.90 -9.45 -29.89
C SER A 9 5.44 -10.09 -28.59
N ARG A 10 6.55 -9.56 -28.05
CA ARG A 10 7.16 -10.07 -26.81
C ARG A 10 6.27 -9.91 -25.58
N THR A 11 5.44 -8.87 -25.56
CA THR A 11 4.59 -8.52 -24.41
C THR A 11 3.15 -9.01 -24.55
N ALA A 12 2.76 -9.64 -25.67
CA ALA A 12 1.42 -10.19 -25.87
C ALA A 12 0.94 -11.15 -24.75
N PRO A 13 1.78 -12.06 -24.21
CA PRO A 13 1.36 -12.91 -23.08
C PRO A 13 1.08 -12.15 -21.78
N LEU A 14 1.66 -10.95 -21.62
CA LEU A 14 1.39 -10.08 -20.46
C LEU A 14 0.10 -9.30 -20.68
N TYR A 15 -0.15 -8.82 -21.89
CA TYR A 15 -1.43 -8.22 -22.25
C TYR A 15 -2.60 -9.16 -21.97
N ASP A 16 -2.46 -10.46 -22.30
CA ASP A 16 -3.51 -11.45 -22.04
C ASP A 16 -3.95 -11.52 -20.58
N ARG A 17 -3.07 -11.20 -19.64
CA ARG A 17 -3.38 -11.15 -18.20
C ARG A 17 -4.30 -9.98 -17.86
N VAL A 18 -4.13 -8.84 -18.53
CA VAL A 18 -4.79 -7.57 -18.20
C VAL A 18 -5.87 -7.17 -19.21
N ARG A 19 -6.07 -7.91 -20.30
CA ARG A 19 -7.01 -7.58 -21.39
C ARG A 19 -8.48 -7.34 -20.98
N ARG A 20 -8.86 -7.75 -19.77
CA ARG A 20 -10.21 -7.50 -19.21
C ARG A 20 -10.36 -6.10 -18.63
N VAL A 21 -9.26 -5.48 -18.21
CA VAL A 21 -9.24 -4.16 -17.55
C VAL A 21 -8.46 -3.13 -18.37
N ILE A 22 -7.60 -3.55 -19.30
CA ILE A 22 -6.89 -2.68 -20.24
C ILE A 22 -7.37 -2.99 -21.67
N PRO A 23 -7.99 -2.03 -22.38
CA PRO A 23 -8.37 -2.17 -23.77
C PRO A 23 -7.17 -2.42 -24.71
N ALA A 24 -7.39 -3.22 -25.76
CA ALA A 24 -6.34 -3.55 -26.74
C ALA A 24 -5.70 -2.33 -27.40
N VAL A 25 -6.49 -1.26 -27.60
CA VAL A 25 -6.04 0.01 -28.19
C VAL A 25 -5.05 0.77 -27.30
N GLU A 26 -5.05 0.50 -25.99
CA GLU A 26 -4.15 1.15 -25.03
C GLU A 26 -2.83 0.38 -24.85
N TRP A 27 -2.82 -0.94 -25.09
CA TRP A 27 -1.62 -1.76 -24.88
C TRP A 27 -0.34 -1.27 -25.58
N PRO A 28 -0.40 -0.76 -26.83
CA PRO A 28 0.79 -0.19 -27.48
C PRO A 28 1.46 0.95 -26.70
N ALA A 29 0.73 1.68 -25.86
CA ALA A 29 1.30 2.73 -25.02
C ALA A 29 2.17 2.17 -23.87
N PHE A 30 1.96 0.90 -23.49
CA PHE A 30 2.68 0.25 -22.38
C PHE A 30 3.77 -0.71 -22.86
N ALA A 31 3.58 -1.33 -24.03
CA ALA A 31 4.39 -2.45 -24.51
C ALA A 31 5.91 -2.16 -24.52
N ASP A 32 6.32 -0.98 -25.00
CA ASP A 32 7.74 -0.62 -25.09
C ASP A 32 8.39 -0.46 -23.71
N ASP A 33 7.68 0.12 -22.74
CA ASP A 33 8.21 0.28 -21.38
C ASP A 33 8.19 -1.03 -20.60
N VAL A 34 7.13 -1.85 -20.74
CA VAL A 34 7.07 -3.19 -20.14
C VAL A 34 8.25 -4.04 -20.61
N ASP A 35 8.48 -4.09 -21.93
CA ASP A 35 9.55 -4.87 -22.54
C ASP A 35 10.94 -4.40 -22.07
N ALA A 36 11.18 -3.09 -22.04
CA ALA A 36 12.42 -2.50 -21.54
C ALA A 36 12.64 -2.81 -20.05
N ILE A 37 11.62 -2.69 -19.21
CA ILE A 37 11.70 -2.97 -17.77
C ILE A 37 12.09 -4.43 -17.53
N LEU A 38 11.50 -5.38 -18.26
CA LEU A 38 11.81 -6.81 -18.09
C LEU A 38 13.26 -7.12 -18.42
N GLU A 39 13.84 -6.48 -19.44
CA GLU A 39 15.25 -6.61 -19.78
C GLU A 39 16.17 -5.92 -18.75
N LEU A 40 15.80 -4.72 -18.31
CA LEU A 40 16.53 -3.97 -17.29
C LEU A 40 16.58 -4.70 -15.95
N LYS A 41 15.48 -5.33 -15.53
CA LYS A 41 15.44 -6.15 -14.31
C LYS A 41 16.48 -7.27 -14.34
N ARG A 42 16.60 -7.97 -15.46
CA ARG A 42 17.59 -9.05 -15.62
C ARG A 42 19.02 -8.51 -15.59
N SER A 43 19.31 -7.48 -16.38
CA SER A 43 20.65 -6.90 -16.48
C SER A 43 21.13 -6.19 -15.21
N ARG A 44 20.21 -5.65 -14.41
CA ARG A 44 20.50 -4.97 -13.14
C ARG A 44 20.44 -5.89 -11.92
N ASN A 45 20.08 -7.17 -12.08
CA ASN A 45 19.69 -8.04 -10.97
C ASN A 45 18.70 -7.31 -10.03
N ALA A 46 17.60 -6.82 -10.61
CA ALA A 46 16.62 -6.00 -9.91
C ALA A 46 15.26 -6.70 -9.80
N VAL A 47 14.57 -6.44 -8.68
CA VAL A 47 13.16 -6.78 -8.49
C VAL A 47 12.31 -5.54 -8.34
N ILE A 48 11.03 -5.67 -8.70
CA ILE A 48 10.01 -4.64 -8.53
C ILE A 48 9.00 -5.12 -7.49
N LEU A 49 8.87 -4.35 -6.42
CA LEU A 49 7.85 -4.50 -5.39
C LEU A 49 6.71 -3.52 -5.68
N ALA A 50 5.48 -3.99 -5.90
CA ALA A 50 4.34 -3.13 -6.22
C ALA A 50 3.23 -3.23 -5.17
N HIS A 51 2.73 -2.08 -4.74
CA HIS A 51 1.58 -2.01 -3.84
C HIS A 51 0.27 -2.35 -4.58
N ASN A 52 -0.75 -2.83 -3.86
CA ASN A 52 -2.09 -3.14 -4.40
C ASN A 52 -2.81 -1.97 -5.09
N TYR A 53 -2.35 -0.74 -4.87
CA TYR A 53 -2.87 0.48 -5.50
C TYR A 53 -2.13 0.87 -6.79
N GLN A 54 -1.15 0.06 -7.22
CA GLN A 54 -0.54 0.25 -8.53
C GLN A 54 -1.48 -0.21 -9.64
N THR A 55 -1.37 0.42 -10.79
CA THR A 55 -2.21 0.13 -11.95
C THR A 55 -1.95 -1.27 -12.51
N PRO A 56 -2.93 -1.91 -13.19
CA PRO A 56 -2.82 -3.31 -13.62
C PRO A 56 -1.59 -3.62 -14.48
N GLU A 57 -1.15 -2.70 -15.34
CA GLU A 57 0.05 -2.85 -16.17
C GLU A 57 1.35 -2.85 -15.34
N ILE A 58 1.37 -2.18 -14.18
CA ILE A 58 2.51 -2.28 -13.25
C ILE A 58 2.38 -3.58 -12.45
N PHE A 59 1.21 -3.77 -11.84
CA PHE A 59 0.92 -4.83 -10.88
C PHE A 59 1.03 -6.25 -11.47
N HIS A 60 0.48 -6.49 -12.67
CA HIS A 60 0.43 -7.82 -13.28
C HIS A 60 1.54 -8.11 -14.31
N CYS A 61 2.18 -7.06 -14.85
CA CYS A 61 3.11 -7.23 -15.98
C CYS A 61 4.58 -7.04 -15.63
N VAL A 62 4.95 -6.14 -14.71
CA VAL A 62 6.36 -5.86 -14.38
C VAL A 62 6.74 -6.10 -12.92
N ALA A 63 5.78 -6.11 -11.98
CA ALA A 63 6.05 -6.44 -10.59
C ALA A 63 6.48 -7.90 -10.41
N ASP A 64 7.47 -8.15 -9.55
CA ASP A 64 7.86 -9.51 -9.12
C ASP A 64 7.09 -9.94 -7.88
N LEU A 65 6.85 -8.97 -6.99
CA LEU A 65 6.18 -9.19 -5.72
C LEU A 65 5.13 -8.10 -5.53
N VAL A 66 3.92 -8.54 -5.22
CA VAL A 66 2.78 -7.67 -4.99
C VAL A 66 2.22 -7.87 -3.59
N GLY A 67 1.59 -6.83 -3.04
CA GLY A 67 0.86 -6.93 -1.77
C GLY A 67 0.57 -5.59 -1.10
N ASP A 68 0.03 -5.70 0.12
CA ASP A 68 -0.11 -4.57 1.03
C ASP A 68 1.23 -4.22 1.70
N SER A 69 1.26 -3.19 2.54
CA SER A 69 2.50 -2.73 3.18
C SER A 69 3.17 -3.80 4.04
N LEU A 70 2.39 -4.65 4.73
CA LEU A 70 2.94 -5.71 5.59
C LEU A 70 3.58 -6.83 4.75
N ALA A 71 2.85 -7.28 3.73
CA ALA A 71 3.32 -8.32 2.83
C ALA A 71 4.58 -7.87 2.08
N LEU A 72 4.61 -6.63 1.58
CA LEU A 72 5.79 -6.11 0.90
C LEU A 72 7.00 -5.99 1.84
N ALA A 73 6.81 -5.52 3.08
CA ALA A 73 7.88 -5.47 4.07
C ALA A 73 8.48 -6.86 4.36
N ARG A 74 7.62 -7.87 4.57
CA ARG A 74 8.05 -9.27 4.79
C ARG A 74 8.77 -9.84 3.56
N LYS A 75 8.17 -9.71 2.37
CA LYS A 75 8.72 -10.25 1.13
C LYS A 75 10.06 -9.59 0.75
N ALA A 76 10.22 -8.30 1.02
CA ALA A 76 11.47 -7.58 0.74
C ALA A 76 12.68 -8.14 1.51
N MET A 77 12.49 -8.80 2.65
CA MET A 77 13.58 -9.40 3.42
C MET A 77 14.13 -10.68 2.78
N ALA A 78 13.33 -11.37 1.95
CA ALA A 78 13.69 -12.63 1.30
C ALA A 78 14.20 -12.44 -0.14
N VAL A 79 14.36 -11.19 -0.58
CA VAL A 79 14.85 -10.87 -1.92
C VAL A 79 16.38 -11.00 -1.95
N GLU A 80 16.88 -11.74 -2.95
CA GLU A 80 18.31 -11.90 -3.23
C GLU A 80 18.86 -10.87 -4.23
N ALA A 81 17.98 -10.14 -4.92
CA ALA A 81 18.36 -9.12 -5.89
C ALA A 81 19.13 -7.94 -5.25
N ASP A 82 20.06 -7.36 -6.00
CA ASP A 82 20.90 -6.24 -5.55
C ASP A 82 20.14 -4.92 -5.53
N VAL A 83 19.16 -4.79 -6.44
CA VAL A 83 18.35 -3.59 -6.64
C VAL A 83 16.88 -3.90 -6.39
N ILE A 84 16.22 -3.07 -5.59
CA ILE A 84 14.78 -3.09 -5.35
C ILE A 84 14.19 -1.81 -5.90
N VAL A 85 13.31 -1.89 -6.88
CA VAL A 85 12.46 -0.76 -7.28
C VAL A 85 11.15 -0.87 -6.51
N LEU A 86 10.82 0.15 -5.74
CA LEU A 86 9.52 0.22 -5.10
C LEU A 86 8.52 1.00 -5.97
N ALA A 87 7.58 0.28 -6.57
CA ALA A 87 6.38 0.84 -7.17
C ALA A 87 5.32 1.12 -6.08
N GLY A 88 5.53 2.23 -5.38
CA GLY A 88 4.70 2.69 -4.26
C GLY A 88 5.11 4.09 -3.84
N VAL A 89 4.88 4.42 -2.57
CA VAL A 89 5.14 5.75 -2.00
C VAL A 89 6.41 5.78 -1.13
N HIS A 90 6.92 6.98 -0.84
CA HIS A 90 8.23 7.22 -0.24
C HIS A 90 8.45 6.47 1.07
N PHE A 91 7.51 6.51 2.01
CA PHE A 91 7.67 5.82 3.31
C PHE A 91 7.79 4.30 3.17
N MET A 92 7.18 3.70 2.14
CA MET A 92 7.30 2.28 1.87
C MET A 92 8.72 1.99 1.35
N ALA A 93 9.29 2.91 0.57
CA ALA A 93 10.64 2.76 0.01
C ALA A 93 11.69 2.89 1.12
N GLU A 94 11.46 3.81 2.05
CA GLU A 94 12.23 3.91 3.28
C GLU A 94 12.13 2.63 4.10
N THR A 95 10.95 2.03 4.22
CA THR A 95 10.75 0.77 4.97
C THR A 95 11.52 -0.38 4.30
N ALA A 96 11.46 -0.49 2.97
CA ALA A 96 12.25 -1.47 2.24
C ALA A 96 13.77 -1.27 2.44
N LYS A 97 14.24 -0.01 2.45
CA LYS A 97 15.64 0.34 2.72
C LYS A 97 16.07 0.07 4.16
N LEU A 98 15.19 0.31 5.13
CA LEU A 98 15.43 -0.02 6.52
C LEU A 98 15.66 -1.52 6.70
N LEU A 99 14.86 -2.36 6.05
CA LEU A 99 14.97 -3.83 6.12
C LEU A 99 16.10 -4.39 5.25
N ASN A 100 16.57 -3.64 4.24
CA ASN A 100 17.64 -4.04 3.33
C ASN A 100 18.74 -2.96 3.27
N PRO A 101 19.55 -2.77 4.33
CA PRO A 101 20.53 -1.69 4.39
C PRO A 101 21.57 -1.74 3.27
N ASP A 102 21.98 -2.94 2.86
CA ASP A 102 23.08 -3.13 1.91
C ASP A 102 22.62 -3.10 0.45
N LYS A 103 21.30 -3.24 0.20
CA LYS A 103 20.73 -3.22 -1.14
C LYS A 103 20.47 -1.80 -1.63
N THR A 104 20.48 -1.60 -2.95
CA THR A 104 20.01 -0.36 -3.54
C THR A 104 18.49 -0.39 -3.62
N VAL A 105 17.83 0.58 -2.98
CA VAL A 105 16.38 0.76 -3.09
C VAL A 105 16.11 2.01 -3.91
N LEU A 106 15.30 1.88 -4.96
CA LEU A 106 14.93 2.96 -5.87
C LEU A 106 13.47 3.32 -5.70
N ILE A 107 13.17 4.61 -5.68
CA ILE A 107 11.82 5.13 -5.87
C ILE A 107 11.72 5.85 -7.23
N PRO A 108 10.74 5.49 -8.09
CA PRO A 108 10.59 6.08 -9.42
C PRO A 108 10.25 7.58 -9.44
N ASP A 109 9.60 8.09 -8.39
CA ASP A 109 9.26 9.50 -8.23
C ASP A 109 9.40 9.91 -6.76
N LEU A 110 10.25 10.90 -6.48
CA LEU A 110 10.51 11.39 -5.11
C LEU A 110 9.29 12.08 -4.48
N GLU A 111 8.38 12.59 -5.29
CA GLU A 111 7.19 13.29 -4.82
C GLU A 111 5.98 12.32 -4.66
N ALA A 112 6.19 11.01 -4.80
CA ALA A 112 5.22 9.97 -4.41
C ALA A 112 5.11 9.89 -2.88
N GLY A 113 4.54 10.94 -2.27
CA GLY A 113 4.33 11.09 -0.82
C GLY A 113 3.10 10.35 -0.27
N CYS A 114 2.56 10.82 0.84
CA CYS A 114 1.31 10.30 1.42
C CYS A 114 0.77 11.31 2.44
N SER A 115 -0.51 11.70 2.30
CA SER A 115 -1.16 12.66 3.21
C SER A 115 -1.02 12.29 4.70
N LEU A 116 -1.13 10.99 5.03
CA LEU A 116 -0.93 10.49 6.38
C LEU A 116 0.50 10.67 6.87
N ALA A 117 1.49 10.35 6.04
CA ALA A 117 2.90 10.46 6.41
C ALA A 117 3.31 11.93 6.60
N ASP A 118 2.74 12.83 5.81
CA ASP A 118 2.99 14.27 5.86
C ASP A 118 2.26 14.96 7.03
N SER A 119 1.26 14.29 7.63
CA SER A 119 0.47 14.83 8.74
C SER A 119 1.19 14.84 10.10
N ILE A 120 2.37 14.22 10.20
CA ILE A 120 3.10 14.09 11.47
C ILE A 120 4.63 14.10 11.29
N THR A 121 5.32 14.73 12.23
CA THR A 121 6.80 14.77 12.26
C THR A 121 7.38 14.05 13.49
N ALA A 122 8.67 13.73 13.45
CA ALA A 122 9.39 13.18 14.62
C ALA A 122 9.33 14.11 15.85
N ALA A 123 9.28 15.43 15.64
CA ALA A 123 9.14 16.39 16.72
C ALA A 123 7.77 16.27 17.41
N ASP A 124 6.71 16.04 16.64
CA ASP A 124 5.36 15.81 17.16
C ASP A 124 5.31 14.55 18.02
N VAL A 125 5.97 13.46 17.60
CA VAL A 125 6.06 12.22 18.40
C VAL A 125 6.74 12.48 19.74
N ARG A 126 7.82 13.28 19.76
CA ARG A 126 8.50 13.64 21.01
C ARG A 126 7.61 14.47 21.92
N LEU A 127 6.82 15.40 21.38
CA LEU A 127 5.84 16.17 22.14
C LEU A 127 4.72 15.27 22.68
N MET A 128 4.24 14.30 21.90
CA MET A 128 3.27 13.30 22.36
C MET A 128 3.83 12.47 23.53
N ARG A 129 5.10 12.05 23.45
CA ARG A 129 5.78 11.33 24.52
C ARG A 129 5.95 12.17 25.80
N GLN A 130 6.16 13.49 25.67
CA GLN A 130 6.19 14.41 26.81
C GLN A 130 4.80 14.61 27.42
N ARG A 131 3.77 14.70 26.59
CA ARG A 131 2.38 14.91 27.03
C ARG A 131 1.78 13.67 27.70
N TYR A 132 2.19 12.48 27.26
CA TYR A 132 1.71 11.20 27.81
C TYR A 132 2.88 10.28 28.22
N PRO A 133 3.61 10.61 29.30
CA PRO A 133 4.75 9.81 29.74
C PRO A 133 4.37 8.36 30.05
N GLY A 134 5.13 7.41 29.51
CA GLY A 134 4.95 5.97 29.75
C GLY A 134 3.89 5.28 28.90
N VAL A 135 3.13 6.02 28.07
CA VAL A 135 2.18 5.43 27.11
C VAL A 135 2.94 4.99 25.84
N PRO A 136 2.87 3.71 25.44
CA PRO A 136 3.52 3.23 24.21
C PRO A 136 2.95 3.89 22.95
N ILE A 137 3.83 4.16 21.99
CA ILE A 137 3.46 4.74 20.70
C ILE A 137 3.48 3.66 19.61
N VAL A 138 2.28 3.32 19.12
CA VAL A 138 2.03 2.44 17.98
C VAL A 138 1.89 3.29 16.71
N THR A 139 2.79 3.09 15.75
CA THR A 139 2.87 3.94 14.57
C THR A 139 2.54 3.17 13.31
N TYR A 140 1.49 3.57 12.61
CA TYR A 140 1.17 3.03 11.30
C TYR A 140 2.34 3.27 10.34
N VAL A 141 2.65 2.26 9.51
CA VAL A 141 3.78 2.32 8.57
C VAL A 141 3.72 3.50 7.59
N ASN A 142 2.53 4.10 7.40
CA ASN A 142 2.28 5.30 6.59
C ASN A 142 2.83 6.57 7.25
N THR A 143 4.13 6.56 7.58
CA THR A 143 4.88 7.62 8.28
C THR A 143 6.34 7.59 7.85
N SER A 144 7.06 8.71 7.95
CA SER A 144 8.50 8.73 7.61
C SER A 144 9.36 7.84 8.51
N ALA A 145 10.54 7.45 8.03
CA ALA A 145 11.54 6.76 8.86
C ALA A 145 11.90 7.55 10.13
N ALA A 146 11.89 8.88 10.07
CA ALA A 146 12.16 9.73 11.23
C ALA A 146 11.08 9.58 12.32
N VAL A 147 9.81 9.51 11.94
CA VAL A 147 8.69 9.23 12.87
C VAL A 147 8.81 7.82 13.45
N LYS A 148 9.11 6.82 12.59
CA LYS A 148 9.34 5.44 13.04
C LYS A 148 10.48 5.34 14.08
N ALA A 149 11.53 6.15 13.96
CA ALA A 149 12.65 6.14 14.89
C ALA A 149 12.29 6.57 16.32
N GLU A 150 11.28 7.43 16.45
CA GLU A 150 10.74 7.90 17.73
C GLU A 150 9.62 7.00 18.29
N SER A 151 9.22 5.98 17.54
CA SER A 151 8.09 5.10 17.85
C SER A 151 8.53 3.85 18.61
N ASP A 152 7.61 3.27 19.38
CA ASP A 152 7.88 2.05 20.12
C ASP A 152 7.74 0.82 19.22
N ILE A 153 6.68 0.76 18.42
CA ILE A 153 6.38 -0.34 17.49
C ILE A 153 5.59 0.19 16.30
N CYS A 154 5.81 -0.38 15.11
CA CYS A 154 4.98 -0.09 13.95
C CYS A 154 3.74 -0.97 13.88
N CYS A 155 2.76 -0.60 13.06
CA CYS A 155 1.66 -1.47 12.64
C CYS A 155 1.29 -1.25 11.18
N THR A 156 0.43 -2.11 10.64
CA THR A 156 -0.27 -1.93 9.37
C THR A 156 -1.78 -2.09 9.56
N SER A 157 -2.61 -1.71 8.59
CA SER A 157 -4.04 -2.01 8.64
C SER A 157 -4.36 -3.50 8.75
N GLY A 158 -3.43 -4.38 8.38
CA GLY A 158 -3.57 -5.84 8.48
C GLY A 158 -3.24 -6.44 9.84
N ASN A 159 -2.52 -5.71 10.72
CA ASN A 159 -2.12 -6.23 12.04
C ASN A 159 -2.23 -5.23 13.19
N ALA A 160 -2.83 -4.04 12.97
CA ALA A 160 -2.92 -2.99 13.99
C ALA A 160 -3.54 -3.46 15.30
N ARG A 161 -4.66 -4.18 15.24
CA ARG A 161 -5.31 -4.75 16.43
C ARG A 161 -4.36 -5.69 17.19
N ALA A 162 -3.77 -6.66 16.50
CA ALA A 162 -2.86 -7.62 17.10
C ALA A 162 -1.64 -6.91 17.72
N VAL A 163 -1.09 -5.88 17.07
CA VAL A 163 0.01 -5.07 17.60
C VAL A 163 -0.40 -4.34 18.87
N VAL A 164 -1.55 -3.67 18.88
CA VAL A 164 -2.07 -2.96 20.06
C VAL A 164 -2.26 -3.92 21.23
N GLU A 165 -2.91 -5.05 21.01
CA GLU A 165 -3.17 -6.08 22.03
C GLU A 165 -1.87 -6.73 22.54
N SER A 166 -0.86 -6.92 21.67
CA SER A 166 0.41 -7.56 22.03
C SER A 166 1.22 -6.79 23.08
N LEU A 167 0.96 -5.49 23.27
CA LEU A 167 1.68 -4.66 24.23
C LEU A 167 1.26 -4.95 25.68
N GLY A 168 0.09 -5.56 25.91
CA GLY A 168 -0.37 -5.92 27.26
C GLY A 168 -0.58 -4.72 28.18
N VAL A 169 -0.88 -3.54 27.61
CA VAL A 169 -1.13 -2.29 28.35
C VAL A 169 -2.57 -1.85 28.17
N GLY A 170 -3.12 -1.13 29.15
CA GLY A 170 -4.49 -0.60 29.08
C GLY A 170 -4.67 0.61 28.16
N ARG A 171 -3.57 1.22 27.69
CA ARG A 171 -3.61 2.45 26.88
C ARG A 171 -2.42 2.56 25.94
N VAL A 172 -2.66 3.02 24.71
CA VAL A 172 -1.63 3.31 23.70
C VAL A 172 -1.89 4.64 22.99
N ILE A 173 -0.86 5.20 22.36
CA ILE A 173 -1.00 6.25 21.34
C ILE A 173 -0.93 5.59 19.97
N MET A 174 -1.82 5.96 19.07
CA MET A 174 -1.80 5.48 17.69
C MET A 174 -1.68 6.63 16.68
N LEU A 175 -0.72 6.48 15.77
CA LEU A 175 -0.32 7.51 14.80
C LEU A 175 -0.35 6.95 13.36
N PRO A 176 -0.47 7.78 12.32
CA PRO A 176 -1.05 9.12 12.34
C PRO A 176 -2.56 9.09 12.08
N ASP A 177 -3.09 7.95 11.64
CA ASP A 177 -4.45 7.83 11.10
C ASP A 177 -5.49 7.76 12.23
N GLU A 178 -6.36 8.78 12.28
CA GLU A 178 -7.40 8.88 13.30
C GLU A 178 -8.47 7.79 13.12
N TYR A 179 -8.87 7.50 11.89
CA TYR A 179 -9.95 6.57 11.60
C TYR A 179 -9.52 5.13 11.84
N LEU A 180 -8.31 4.76 11.43
CA LEU A 180 -7.73 3.46 11.79
C LEU A 180 -7.67 3.33 13.32
N ALA A 181 -7.20 4.35 14.04
CA ALA A 181 -7.16 4.32 15.50
C ALA A 181 -8.55 4.15 16.13
N GLN A 182 -9.56 4.87 15.64
CA GLN A 182 -10.95 4.76 16.11
C GLN A 182 -11.56 3.39 15.80
N ASN A 183 -11.34 2.86 14.60
CA ASN A 183 -11.84 1.56 14.17
C ASN A 183 -11.21 0.44 15.00
N ILE A 184 -9.89 0.51 15.28
CA ILE A 184 -9.24 -0.47 16.17
C ILE A 184 -9.75 -0.33 17.60
N ALA A 185 -9.95 0.88 18.11
CA ALA A 185 -10.49 1.11 19.45
C ALA A 185 -11.91 0.54 19.64
N ALA A 186 -12.70 0.43 18.57
CA ALA A 186 -14.01 -0.21 18.61
C ALA A 186 -13.95 -1.76 18.69
N GLU A 187 -12.78 -2.35 18.41
CA GLU A 187 -12.57 -3.79 18.36
C GLU A 187 -11.74 -4.36 19.53
N THR A 188 -11.24 -3.50 20.41
CA THR A 188 -10.37 -3.90 21.54
C THR A 188 -10.71 -3.14 22.82
N ASP A 189 -10.32 -3.69 23.97
CA ASP A 189 -10.50 -3.04 25.28
C ASP A 189 -9.39 -2.03 25.62
N VAL A 190 -8.36 -1.93 24.76
CA VAL A 190 -7.24 -1.00 24.95
C VAL A 190 -7.68 0.43 24.59
N GLU A 191 -7.46 1.39 25.48
CA GLU A 191 -7.73 2.80 25.21
C GLU A 191 -6.73 3.36 24.19
N ILE A 192 -7.21 4.00 23.12
CA ILE A 192 -6.36 4.54 22.06
C ILE A 192 -6.43 6.07 22.01
N ILE A 193 -5.28 6.72 22.18
CA ILE A 193 -5.11 8.16 21.91
C ILE A 193 -4.70 8.32 20.45
N ALA A 194 -5.59 8.84 19.62
CA ALA A 194 -5.36 9.02 18.19
C ALA A 194 -4.68 10.35 17.85
N TRP A 195 -3.76 10.33 16.88
CA TRP A 195 -3.39 11.52 16.11
C TRP A 195 -4.47 11.83 15.07
N ARG A 196 -4.59 13.11 14.69
CA ARG A 196 -5.65 13.60 13.79
C ARG A 196 -5.17 13.76 12.36
N GLY A 197 -4.57 12.69 11.80
CA GLY A 197 -4.24 12.60 10.39
C GLY A 197 -5.27 11.74 9.66
N HIS A 198 -5.53 12.04 8.39
CA HIS A 198 -6.48 11.28 7.56
C HIS A 198 -5.88 10.98 6.18
N CYS A 199 -6.34 9.87 5.59
CA CYS A 199 -6.04 9.55 4.21
C CYS A 199 -7.01 10.31 3.29
N GLU A 200 -6.47 11.17 2.42
CA GLU A 200 -7.25 12.01 1.48
C GLU A 200 -8.13 11.21 0.50
N VAL A 201 -7.87 9.91 0.38
CA VAL A 201 -8.64 8.97 -0.44
C VAL A 201 -9.81 8.41 0.36
N HIS A 202 -9.54 7.88 1.55
CA HIS A 202 -10.53 7.14 2.34
C HIS A 202 -11.47 8.05 3.15
N GLU A 203 -11.03 9.25 3.53
CA GLU A 203 -11.88 10.22 4.25
C GLU A 203 -13.10 10.68 3.42
N ARG A 204 -13.05 10.49 2.11
CA ARG A 204 -14.09 10.92 1.17
C ARG A 204 -15.30 9.99 1.11
N PHE A 205 -15.18 8.75 1.61
CA PHE A 205 -16.29 7.80 1.61
C PHE A 205 -17.28 8.14 2.71
N THR A 206 -18.57 7.97 2.41
CA THR A 206 -19.68 8.24 3.33
C THR A 206 -20.61 7.04 3.45
N PRO A 207 -21.38 6.93 4.55
CA PRO A 207 -22.42 5.89 4.65
C PRO A 207 -23.48 5.99 3.55
N GLU A 208 -23.69 7.19 2.99
CA GLU A 208 -24.64 7.41 1.91
C GLU A 208 -24.18 6.77 0.61
N ASP A 209 -22.88 6.82 0.30
CA ASP A 209 -22.32 6.11 -0.86
C ASP A 209 -22.65 4.61 -0.81
N ILE A 210 -22.55 4.00 0.39
CA ILE A 210 -22.89 2.59 0.60
C ILE A 210 -24.39 2.34 0.42
N ARG A 211 -25.26 3.25 0.89
CA ARG A 211 -26.72 3.13 0.69
C ARG A 211 -27.06 3.19 -0.79
N GLN A 212 -26.56 4.19 -1.50
CA GLN A 212 -26.78 4.35 -2.93
C GLN A 212 -26.30 3.14 -3.72
N LEU A 213 -25.10 2.61 -3.42
CA LEU A 213 -24.58 1.39 -4.04
C LEU A 213 -25.48 0.18 -3.82
N ARG A 214 -26.08 0.03 -2.64
CA ARG A 214 -27.02 -1.06 -2.34
C ARG A 214 -28.37 -0.89 -3.04
N GLU A 215 -28.82 0.35 -3.24
CA GLU A 215 -30.03 0.66 -4.02
C GLU A 215 -29.82 0.37 -5.52
N ASP A 216 -28.73 0.86 -6.10
CA ASP A 216 -28.40 0.69 -7.52
C ASP A 216 -28.01 -0.76 -7.86
N HIS A 217 -27.44 -1.47 -6.89
CA HIS A 217 -26.96 -2.84 -7.05
C HIS A 217 -27.46 -3.75 -5.92
N PRO A 218 -28.73 -4.19 -5.94
CA PRO A 218 -29.28 -5.07 -4.92
C PRO A 218 -28.42 -6.33 -4.72
N GLY A 219 -28.06 -6.60 -3.47
CA GLY A 219 -27.23 -7.74 -3.08
C GLY A 219 -25.71 -7.55 -3.26
N VAL A 220 -25.23 -6.33 -3.56
CA VAL A 220 -23.80 -6.01 -3.57
C VAL A 220 -23.19 -6.21 -2.17
N ILE A 221 -22.02 -6.85 -2.14
CA ILE A 221 -21.19 -6.93 -0.93
C ILE A 221 -20.22 -5.75 -0.91
N VAL A 222 -20.15 -5.05 0.22
CA VAL A 222 -19.34 -3.84 0.41
C VAL A 222 -18.18 -4.15 1.37
N LEU A 223 -16.95 -4.07 0.87
CA LEU A 223 -15.73 -4.24 1.68
C LEU A 223 -15.07 -2.88 1.87
N ALA A 224 -14.84 -2.44 3.11
CA ALA A 224 -14.29 -1.12 3.42
C ALA A 224 -12.90 -1.17 4.06
N HIS A 225 -12.03 -0.21 3.73
CA HIS A 225 -10.72 -0.15 4.36
C HIS A 225 -10.87 0.48 5.76
N PRO A 226 -10.10 0.05 6.77
CA PRO A 226 -10.21 0.62 8.12
C PRO A 226 -9.66 2.05 8.23
N GLU A 227 -9.14 2.64 7.14
CA GLU A 227 -8.86 4.08 7.05
C GLU A 227 -10.12 4.89 6.68
N CYS A 228 -11.25 4.25 6.37
CA CYS A 228 -12.52 4.95 6.18
C CYS A 228 -13.10 5.41 7.53
N PRO A 229 -13.92 6.48 7.54
CA PRO A 229 -14.62 6.93 8.75
C PRO A 229 -15.37 5.78 9.45
N PRO A 230 -15.44 5.76 10.80
CA PRO A 230 -16.08 4.65 11.53
C PRO A 230 -17.53 4.39 11.13
N GLU A 231 -18.29 5.42 10.77
CA GLU A 231 -19.65 5.29 10.27
C GLU A 231 -19.76 4.56 8.93
N VAL A 232 -18.71 4.62 8.09
CA VAL A 232 -18.62 3.86 6.83
C VAL A 232 -18.30 2.40 7.15
N VAL A 233 -17.32 2.16 8.02
CA VAL A 233 -16.92 0.81 8.46
C VAL A 233 -18.09 0.09 9.11
N ALA A 234 -18.86 0.78 9.96
CA ALA A 234 -19.99 0.22 10.68
C ALA A 234 -21.14 -0.31 9.78
N VAL A 235 -21.27 0.22 8.56
CA VAL A 235 -22.33 -0.19 7.62
C VAL A 235 -21.83 -1.08 6.47
N ALA A 236 -20.51 -1.30 6.38
CA ALA A 236 -19.89 -2.22 5.43
C ALA A 236 -20.11 -3.69 5.84
N ASP A 237 -20.03 -4.61 4.88
CA ASP A 237 -20.20 -6.05 5.13
C ASP A 237 -18.92 -6.69 5.70
N PHE A 238 -17.77 -6.05 5.49
CA PHE A 238 -16.48 -6.43 6.05
C PHE A 238 -15.52 -5.24 6.01
N SER A 239 -14.61 -5.17 6.99
CA SER A 239 -13.52 -4.20 7.01
C SER A 239 -12.17 -4.89 7.21
N GLY A 240 -11.15 -4.43 6.48
CA GLY A 240 -9.81 -4.99 6.59
C GLY A 240 -8.79 -4.36 5.64
N SER A 241 -7.53 -4.77 5.76
CA SER A 241 -6.47 -4.33 4.85
C SER A 241 -6.78 -4.74 3.41
N THR A 242 -6.03 -4.16 2.47
CA THR A 242 -6.17 -4.53 1.05
C THR A 242 -5.91 -6.03 0.81
N ALA A 243 -4.97 -6.64 1.54
CA ALA A 243 -4.79 -8.09 1.48
C ALA A 243 -6.01 -8.84 2.00
N ALA A 244 -6.56 -8.43 3.15
CA ALA A 244 -7.73 -9.08 3.76
C ALA A 244 -8.99 -9.00 2.87
N MET A 245 -9.22 -7.89 2.18
CA MET A 245 -10.34 -7.81 1.21
C MET A 245 -10.10 -8.71 -0.02
N SER A 246 -8.88 -8.77 -0.53
CA SER A 246 -8.54 -9.67 -1.65
C SER A 246 -8.79 -11.13 -1.23
N ASP A 247 -8.36 -11.50 -0.02
CA ASP A 247 -8.59 -12.83 0.54
C ASP A 247 -10.08 -13.11 0.75
N TYR A 248 -10.86 -12.11 1.20
CA TYR A 248 -12.32 -12.21 1.30
C TYR A 248 -12.94 -12.55 -0.06
N VAL A 249 -12.58 -11.82 -1.12
CA VAL A 249 -13.12 -12.08 -2.48
C VAL A 249 -12.70 -13.48 -2.95
N ALA A 250 -11.44 -13.86 -2.78
CA ALA A 250 -10.94 -15.17 -3.18
C ALA A 250 -11.67 -16.32 -2.48
N ALA A 251 -11.95 -16.16 -1.17
CA ALA A 251 -12.59 -17.19 -0.36
C ALA A 251 -14.11 -17.24 -0.52
N ARG A 252 -14.78 -16.08 -0.61
CA ARG A 252 -16.25 -15.98 -0.61
C ARG A 252 -16.85 -15.93 -2.00
N LYS A 253 -16.10 -15.45 -2.99
CA LYS A 253 -16.54 -15.25 -4.39
C LYS A 253 -17.96 -14.68 -4.48
N PRO A 254 -18.23 -13.52 -3.85
CA PRO A 254 -19.57 -12.93 -3.92
C PRO A 254 -19.97 -12.70 -5.38
N PRO A 255 -21.24 -12.85 -5.75
CA PRO A 255 -21.67 -12.61 -7.13
C PRO A 255 -21.34 -11.18 -7.59
N ARG A 256 -21.43 -10.22 -6.67
CA ARG A 256 -21.12 -8.81 -6.89
C ARG A 256 -20.46 -8.20 -5.65
N VAL A 257 -19.41 -7.42 -5.87
CA VAL A 257 -18.66 -6.75 -4.80
C VAL A 257 -18.26 -5.33 -5.18
N VAL A 258 -18.12 -4.48 -4.17
CA VAL A 258 -17.51 -3.17 -4.27
C VAL A 258 -16.47 -3.00 -3.17
N LEU A 259 -15.30 -2.46 -3.52
CA LEU A 259 -14.24 -2.16 -2.57
C LEU A 259 -14.23 -0.65 -2.29
N MET A 260 -14.56 -0.25 -1.06
CA MET A 260 -14.44 1.13 -0.57
C MET A 260 -12.99 1.40 -0.18
N THR A 261 -12.17 1.55 -1.21
CA THR A 261 -10.73 1.81 -1.12
C THR A 261 -10.24 2.43 -2.44
N GLU A 262 -8.92 2.51 -2.64
CA GLU A 262 -8.32 3.01 -3.88
C GLU A 262 -8.69 2.13 -5.09
N CYS A 263 -9.02 2.78 -6.21
CA CYS A 263 -9.69 2.14 -7.36
C CYS A 263 -8.88 1.01 -8.02
N SER A 264 -7.56 1.14 -8.17
CA SER A 264 -6.78 0.12 -8.90
C SER A 264 -6.75 -1.22 -8.19
N MET A 265 -7.04 -1.24 -6.88
CA MET A 265 -7.23 -2.50 -6.18
C MET A 265 -8.39 -3.31 -6.76
N SER A 266 -9.52 -2.67 -7.08
CA SER A 266 -10.68 -3.35 -7.68
C SER A 266 -10.33 -3.96 -9.04
N ASP A 267 -9.53 -3.27 -9.84
CA ASP A 267 -9.07 -3.80 -11.14
C ASP A 267 -8.15 -5.00 -10.96
N ASN A 268 -7.18 -4.89 -10.04
CA ASN A 268 -6.21 -5.95 -9.78
C ASN A 268 -6.89 -7.23 -9.26
N VAL A 269 -7.86 -7.10 -8.35
CA VAL A 269 -8.60 -8.26 -7.82
C VAL A 269 -9.55 -8.82 -8.89
N ALA A 270 -10.19 -7.97 -9.71
CA ALA A 270 -11.04 -8.42 -10.81
C ALA A 270 -10.28 -9.21 -11.89
N VAL A 271 -9.02 -8.88 -12.14
CA VAL A 271 -8.14 -9.66 -13.04
C VAL A 271 -7.96 -11.09 -12.51
N LEU A 272 -7.79 -11.25 -11.20
CA LEU A 272 -7.59 -12.54 -10.53
C LEU A 272 -8.89 -13.35 -10.38
N HIS A 273 -10.04 -12.67 -10.30
CA HIS A 273 -11.36 -13.28 -10.06
C HIS A 273 -12.38 -12.83 -11.12
N PRO A 274 -12.23 -13.26 -12.38
CA PRO A 274 -13.09 -12.82 -13.48
C PRO A 274 -14.54 -13.29 -13.39
N GLU A 275 -14.84 -14.23 -12.49
CA GLU A 275 -16.19 -14.70 -12.20
C GLU A 275 -16.99 -13.76 -11.27
N VAL A 276 -16.32 -12.83 -10.60
CA VAL A 276 -16.94 -11.88 -9.66
C VAL A 276 -17.24 -10.56 -10.38
N ASP A 277 -18.47 -10.06 -10.22
CA ASP A 277 -18.85 -8.75 -10.75
C ASP A 277 -18.36 -7.62 -9.82
N PHE A 278 -17.48 -6.76 -10.33
CA PHE A 278 -16.92 -5.64 -9.57
C PHE A 278 -17.61 -4.33 -9.94
N ILE A 279 -18.24 -3.70 -8.96
CA ILE A 279 -18.64 -2.29 -9.05
C ILE A 279 -17.41 -1.43 -8.71
N ARG A 280 -17.12 -0.42 -9.53
CA ARG A 280 -15.86 0.34 -9.46
C ARG A 280 -16.09 1.85 -9.30
N PRO A 281 -16.56 2.30 -8.12
CA PRO A 281 -16.55 3.72 -7.80
C PRO A 281 -15.08 4.15 -7.64
N CYS A 282 -14.67 5.18 -8.40
CA CYS A 282 -13.25 5.48 -8.57
C CYS A 282 -12.79 6.60 -7.65
N ASN A 283 -11.96 6.26 -6.66
CA ASN A 283 -11.12 7.19 -5.92
C ASN A 283 -9.65 6.79 -6.13
N LEU A 284 -8.85 7.68 -6.73
CA LEU A 284 -7.44 7.43 -7.01
C LEU A 284 -6.57 8.15 -5.99
N CYS A 285 -5.56 7.45 -5.47
CA CYS A 285 -4.52 8.09 -4.68
C CYS A 285 -3.58 8.86 -5.62
N PRO A 286 -3.53 10.22 -5.58
CA PRO A 286 -2.70 10.99 -6.49
C PRO A 286 -1.22 10.66 -6.33
N HIS A 287 -0.78 10.28 -5.12
CA HIS A 287 0.59 9.88 -4.85
C HIS A 287 0.97 8.52 -5.47
N MET A 288 0.10 7.51 -5.36
CA MET A 288 0.36 6.19 -5.97
C MET A 288 0.44 6.27 -7.49
N LYS A 289 -0.39 7.12 -8.13
CA LYS A 289 -0.42 7.30 -9.59
C LYS A 289 0.72 8.14 -10.15
N ARG A 290 1.60 8.66 -9.29
CA ARG A 290 2.87 9.22 -9.74
C ARG A 290 3.80 8.15 -10.29
N ILE A 291 3.67 6.92 -9.82
CA ILE A 291 4.44 5.80 -10.32
C ILE A 291 3.85 5.33 -11.65
N THR A 292 4.70 5.25 -12.67
CA THR A 292 4.33 4.89 -14.05
C THR A 292 5.36 3.92 -14.61
N LEU A 293 5.00 3.14 -15.65
CA LEU A 293 5.98 2.30 -16.35
C LEU A 293 7.18 3.13 -16.84
N LYS A 294 6.92 4.33 -17.38
CA LYS A 294 7.97 5.23 -17.88
C LYS A 294 8.99 5.62 -16.82
N ASN A 295 8.54 5.99 -15.61
CA ASN A 295 9.49 6.37 -14.56
C ASN A 295 10.13 5.17 -13.85
N ILE A 296 9.46 4.00 -13.78
CA ILE A 296 10.08 2.74 -13.36
C ILE A 296 11.23 2.37 -14.30
N ARG A 297 10.98 2.42 -15.61
CA ARG A 297 12.00 2.18 -16.64
C ARG A 297 13.17 3.13 -16.46
N ARG A 298 12.91 4.43 -16.41
CA ARG A 298 13.93 5.46 -16.22
C ARG A 298 14.74 5.24 -14.94
N ALA A 299 14.07 4.83 -13.86
CA ALA A 299 14.71 4.53 -12.60
C ALA A 299 15.74 3.40 -12.72
N LEU A 300 15.41 2.33 -13.46
CA LEU A 300 16.32 1.22 -13.74
C LEU A 300 17.43 1.58 -14.74
N GLU A 301 17.13 2.39 -15.75
CA GLU A 301 18.12 2.86 -16.74
C GLU A 301 19.20 3.69 -16.06
N GLU A 302 18.82 4.60 -15.17
CA GLU A 302 19.71 5.60 -14.55
C GLU A 302 20.12 5.24 -13.12
N ASN A 303 19.60 4.14 -12.56
CA ASN A 303 19.80 3.71 -11.17
C ASN A 303 19.44 4.81 -10.14
N ARG A 304 18.29 5.47 -10.33
CA ARG A 304 17.79 6.57 -9.49
C ARG A 304 16.27 6.46 -9.28
N HIS A 305 15.66 7.02 -8.25
CA HIS A 305 16.28 7.77 -7.17
C HIS A 305 16.60 6.83 -6.00
N VAL A 306 17.88 6.79 -5.59
CA VAL A 306 18.31 5.94 -4.48
C VAL A 306 17.75 6.47 -3.17
N VAL A 307 17.05 5.61 -2.44
CA VAL A 307 16.55 5.91 -1.10
C VAL A 307 17.68 5.73 -0.09
N SER A 308 17.95 6.79 0.68
CA SER A 308 18.93 6.81 1.76
C SER A 308 18.26 7.17 3.07
N ILE A 309 18.65 6.50 4.15
CA ILE A 309 18.16 6.79 5.50
C ILE A 309 19.34 7.31 6.33
N ASP A 310 19.12 8.38 7.09
CA ASP A 310 20.13 8.90 8.02
C ASP A 310 20.52 7.82 9.04
N PRO A 311 21.83 7.48 9.16
CA PRO A 311 22.31 6.51 10.13
C PRO A 311 21.87 6.77 11.57
N ALA A 312 21.65 8.04 11.95
CA ALA A 312 21.21 8.43 13.28
C ALA A 312 19.79 7.91 13.61
N ILE A 313 18.91 7.81 12.62
CA ILE A 313 17.52 7.35 12.81
C ILE A 313 17.33 5.88 12.42
N ALA A 314 18.20 5.34 11.56
CA ALA A 314 18.03 4.02 10.95
C ALA A 314 17.82 2.89 11.97
N LYS A 315 18.61 2.87 13.06
CA LYS A 315 18.51 1.83 14.10
C LYS A 315 17.17 1.88 14.83
N GLY A 316 16.70 3.07 15.21
CA GLY A 316 15.42 3.25 15.90
C GLY A 316 14.26 2.86 15.00
N ALA A 317 14.28 3.34 13.74
CA ALA A 317 13.22 3.09 12.77
C ALA A 317 13.12 1.60 12.42
N ARG A 318 14.27 0.95 12.17
CA ARG A 318 14.32 -0.50 11.90
C ARG A 318 13.74 -1.29 13.07
N ARG A 319 14.12 -0.97 14.31
CA ARG A 319 13.61 -1.66 15.51
C ARG A 319 12.08 -1.60 15.59
N ALA A 320 11.48 -0.44 15.32
CA ALA A 320 10.02 -0.30 15.34
C ALA A 320 9.33 -1.20 14.29
N VAL A 321 9.91 -1.27 13.08
CA VAL A 321 9.42 -2.15 12.00
C VAL A 321 9.65 -3.62 12.33
N GLU A 322 10.82 -4.02 12.83
CA GLU A 322 11.10 -5.42 13.18
C GLU A 322 10.17 -5.92 14.30
N ARG A 323 9.90 -5.08 15.31
CA ARG A 323 8.92 -5.39 16.36
C ARG A 323 7.52 -5.61 15.80
N MET A 324 7.10 -4.82 14.80
CA MET A 324 5.83 -5.04 14.10
C MET A 324 5.81 -6.39 13.38
N LEU A 325 6.89 -6.74 12.68
CA LEU A 325 6.95 -7.95 11.87
C LEU A 325 6.93 -9.23 12.69
N ALA A 326 7.37 -9.15 13.95
CA ALA A 326 7.35 -10.24 14.93
C ALA A 326 5.94 -10.51 15.51
N VAL A 327 4.95 -9.66 15.20
CA VAL A 327 3.53 -9.83 15.51
C VAL A 327 2.77 -10.29 14.26
#